data_AF-A0A497K591-F1
#
_entry.id   AF-A0A497K591-F1
#
_cell.length_a   1.000
_cell.length_b   1.000
_cell.length_c   1.000
_cell.angle_alpha   90.00
_cell.angle_beta   90.00
_cell.angle_gamma   90.00
#
_symmetry.space_group_name_H-M   'P 1'
#
loop_
_entity.id
_entity.type
_entity.pdbx_description
1 polymer ?
#
loop_
_entity_poly.entity_id
_entity_poly.type
_entity_poly.pdbx_seq_one_letter_code
_entity_poly.pdbx_strand_id
1 'polypeptide(L)' 'MDIVTLGLLASLLAGLATGFGALPILITKKVSERLLDVMLGFSAGVMLAATSFSLIIPALEIGGVFVSIFGLTLGALTVH' A
#
# COMPACT_ATOMS: atom_id res chain seq x y z
N MET A 1 -24.60 -2.32 -5.27
CA MET A 1 -23.58 -1.28 -5.09
C MET A 1 -22.69 -1.34 -6.32
N ASP A 2 -22.61 -0.27 -7.11
CA ASP A 2 -21.75 -0.24 -8.29
C ASP A 2 -20.27 -0.28 -7.90
N ILE A 3 -19.42 -0.93 -8.71
CA ILE A 3 -17.97 -1.04 -8.49
C ILE A 3 -17.34 0.32 -8.22
N VAL A 4 -17.82 1.37 -8.91
CA VAL A 4 -17.37 2.75 -8.73
C VAL A 4 -17.68 3.27 -7.32
N THR A 5 -18.89 3.03 -6.81
CA THR A 5 -19.27 3.46 -5.45
C THR A 5 -18.48 2.72 -4.37
N LEU A 6 -18.20 1.43 -4.59
CA LEU A 6 -17.40 0.63 -3.66
C LEU A 6 -15.94 1.12 -3.63
N GLY A 7 -15.35 1.35 -4.81
CA GLY A 7 -14.00 1.89 -4.92
C GLY A 7 -13.87 3.27 -4.27
N LEU A 8 -14.85 4.16 -4.49
CA LEU A 8 -14.88 5.49 -3.89
C LEU A 8 -14.91 5.41 -2.36
N LEU A 9 -15.82 4.60 -1.79
CA LEU A 9 -15.91 4.42 -0.34
C LEU A 9 -14.66 3.78 0.24
N ALA A 10 -14.09 2.77 -0.42
CA ALA A 10 -12.86 2.12 0.02
C ALA A 10 -11.67 3.10 0.04
N SER A 11 -11.49 3.90 -1.02
CA SER A 11 -10.43 4.92 -1.08
C SER A 11 -10.64 6.03 -0.04
N LEU A 12 -11.89 6.46 0.18
CA LEU A 12 -12.21 7.46 1.21
C LEU A 12 -11.89 6.92 2.61
N LEU A 13 -12.29 5.69 2.92
CA LEU A 13 -11.99 5.04 4.19
C LEU A 13 -10.48 4.85 4.39
N ALA A 14 -9.74 4.48 3.34
CA ALA A 14 -8.28 4.37 3.40
C ALA A 14 -7.63 5.72 3.73
N GLY A 15 -8.05 6.81 3.08
CA GLY A 15 -7.56 8.16 3.38
C GLY A 15 -7.92 8.62 4.80
N LEU A 16 -9.14 8.35 5.27
CA LEU A 16 -9.55 8.64 6.65
C LEU A 16 -8.75 7.82 7.66
N ALA A 17 -8.40 6.57 7.35
CA ALA A 17 -7.56 5.74 8.21
C ALA A 17 -6.15 6.34 8.37
N THR A 18 -5.57 6.93 7.32
CA THR A 18 -4.30 7.67 7.43
C THR A 18 -4.42 8.88 8.36
N GLY A 19 -5.47 9.69 8.18
CA GLY A 19 -5.73 10.83 9.06
C GLY A 19 -5.96 10.43 10.52
N PHE A 20 -6.72 9.35 10.73
CA PHE A 20 -6.96 8.78 12.06
C PHE A 20 -5.68 8.24 12.69
N GLY A 21 -4.85 7.52 11.93
CA GLY A 21 -3.55 7.03 12.38
C GLY A 21 -2.55 8.15 12.71
N ALA A 22 -2.74 9.34 12.14
CA ALA A 22 -1.93 10.52 12.45
C ALA A 22 -2.39 11.28 13.72
N LEU A 23 -3.64 11.11 14.18
CA LEU A 23 -4.17 11.80 15.38
C LEU A 23 -3.28 11.72 16.63
N PRO A 24 -2.61 10.59 16.95
CA PRO A 24 -1.75 10.50 18.12
C PRO A 24 -0.64 11.57 18.16
N ILE A 25 -0.18 12.04 17.00
CA ILE A 25 0.89 13.05 16.91
C ILE A 25 0.49 14.41 17.51
N LEU A 26 -0.81 14.70 17.59
CA LEU A 26 -1.32 15.94 18.20
C LEU A 26 -1.09 15.97 19.72
N ILE A 27 -0.96 14.79 20.35
CA ILE A 27 -0.76 14.63 21.79
C ILE A 27 0.70 14.23 22.09
N THR A 28 1.31 13.40 21.25
CA THR A 28 2.68 12.90 21.43
C THR A 28 3.71 13.77 20.69
N LYS A 29 4.50 14.57 21.42
CA LYS A 29 5.55 15.44 20.84
C LYS A 29 6.84 14.72 20.43
N LYS A 30 7.11 13.51 20.93
CA LYS A 30 8.32 12.72 20.63
C LYS A 30 7.95 11.25 20.47
N VAL A 31 8.12 10.74 19.26
CA VAL A 31 8.07 9.30 18.96
C VAL A 31 9.51 8.79 18.99
N SER A 32 9.76 7.63 19.60
CA SER A 32 11.09 7.03 19.58
C SER A 32 11.40 6.49 18.19
N GLU A 33 12.66 6.61 17.74
CA GLU A 33 13.09 6.09 16.44
C GLU A 33 12.76 4.59 16.29
N ARG A 34 12.98 3.80 17.36
CA ARG A 34 12.62 2.37 17.37
C ARG A 34 11.14 2.11 17.10
N LEU A 35 10.23 2.94 17.62
CA LEU A 35 8.80 2.77 17.36
C LEU A 35 8.47 3.14 15.92
N LEU A 36 9.09 4.21 15.39
CA LEU A 36 8.95 4.61 14.00
C LEU A 36 9.45 3.51 13.04
N ASP A 37 10.62 2.92 13.32
CA ASP A 37 11.18 1.83 12.52
C ASP A 37 10.26 0.59 12.51
N VAL A 38 9.65 0.26 13.65
CA VAL A 38 8.67 -0.82 13.74
C VAL A 38 7.41 -0.50 12.93
N MET A 39 6.90 0.73 12.98
CA MET A 39 5.73 1.15 12.20
C MET A 39 6.00 1.15 10.69
N LEU A 40 7.16 1.66 10.27
CA LEU A 40 7.60 1.65 8.87
C LEU A 40 7.83 0.22 8.37
N GLY A 41 8.49 -0.61 9.16
CA GLY A 41 8.71 -2.03 8.85
C GLY A 41 7.40 -2.81 8.74
N PHE A 42 6.43 -2.54 9.63
CA PHE A 42 5.09 -3.12 9.54
C PHE A 42 4.37 -2.70 8.26
N SER A 43 4.37 -1.41 7.95
CA SER A 43 3.76 -0.89 6.72
C SER A 43 4.40 -1.47 5.46
N ALA A 44 5.73 -1.57 5.43
CA ALA A 44 6.46 -2.19 4.33
C ALA A 44 6.07 -3.67 4.17
N GLY A 45 5.97 -4.41 5.27
CA GLY A 45 5.52 -5.81 5.27
C GLY A 45 4.10 -5.99 4.72
N VAL A 46 3.14 -5.17 5.17
CA VAL A 46 1.75 -5.23 4.67
C VAL A 46 1.68 -4.94 3.17
N MET A 47 2.42 -3.92 2.70
CA MET A 47 2.45 -3.58 1.27
C MET A 47 3.09 -4.70 0.45
N LEU A 48 4.20 -5.31 0.91
CA LEU A 48 4.85 -6.44 0.22
C LEU A 48 3.93 -7.68 0.13
N ALA A 49 3.15 -7.94 1.17
CA ALA A 49 2.17 -9.04 1.13
C ALA A 49 1.04 -8.74 0.14
N ALA A 50 0.48 -7.53 0.18
CA ALA A 50 -0.56 -7.11 -0.76
C ALA A 50 -0.08 -7.14 -2.22
N THR A 51 1.14 -6.66 -2.49
CA THR A 51 1.70 -6.70 -3.84
C THR A 51 1.98 -8.14 -4.28
N SER A 52 2.51 -9.00 -3.42
CA SER A 52 2.81 -10.39 -3.78
C SER A 52 1.54 -11.20 -4.07
N PHE A 53 0.57 -11.16 -3.16
CA PHE A 53 -0.61 -12.04 -3.24
C PHE A 53 -1.77 -11.44 -4.03
N SER A 54 -1.98 -10.13 -3.94
CA SER A 54 -3.15 -9.47 -4.54
C SER A 54 -2.85 -8.72 -5.84
N LEU A 55 -1.58 -8.53 -6.20
CA LEU A 55 -1.19 -7.89 -7.47
C LEU A 55 -0.37 -8.83 -8.36
N ILE A 56 0.77 -9.35 -7.91
CA ILE A 56 1.70 -10.14 -8.74
C ILE A 56 1.07 -11.47 -9.18
N ILE A 57 0.51 -12.26 -8.25
CA ILE A 57 -0.14 -13.53 -8.62
C ILE A 57 -1.29 -13.29 -9.64
N PRO A 58 -2.26 -12.38 -9.40
CA PRO A 58 -3.29 -12.08 -10.40
C PRO A 58 -2.73 -11.53 -11.72
N ALA A 59 -1.69 -10.70 -11.69
CA ALA A 59 -1.06 -10.18 -12.90
C ALA A 59 -0.43 -11.29 -13.76
N LEU A 60 0.18 -12.28 -13.12
CA LEU A 60 0.73 -13.46 -13.80
C LEU A 60 -0.37 -14.33 -14.42
N GLU A 61 -1.51 -14.49 -13.74
CA GLU A 61 -2.65 -15.27 -14.23
C GLU A 61 -3.36 -14.59 -15.43
N ILE A 62 -3.51 -13.26 -15.39
CA ILE A 62 -4.25 -12.51 -16.41
C ILE A 62 -3.36 -12.10 -17.59
N GLY A 63 -2.13 -11.64 -17.31
CA GLY A 63 -1.22 -11.04 -18.30
C GLY A 63 0.01 -11.90 -18.62
N GLY A 64 0.27 -12.97 -17.87
CA GLY A 64 1.45 -13.80 -18.04
C GLY A 64 2.73 -13.18 -17.48
N VAL A 65 3.82 -13.96 -17.54
CA VAL A 65 5.11 -13.64 -16.93
C VAL A 65 5.76 -12.40 -17.58
N PHE A 66 5.78 -12.34 -18.91
CA PHE A 66 6.47 -11.25 -19.62
C PHE A 66 5.83 -9.88 -19.39
N VAL A 67 4.49 -9.79 -19.40
CA VAL A 67 3.78 -8.52 -19.16
C VAL A 67 3.96 -8.08 -17.72
N SER A 68 3.90 -9.00 -16.77
CA SER A 68 4.11 -8.71 -15.35
C SER A 68 5.52 -8.22 -15.05
N ILE A 69 6.55 -8.88 -15.60
CA ILE A 69 7.95 -8.44 -15.45
C ILE A 69 8.15 -7.07 -16.08
N PHE A 70 7.67 -6.86 -17.32
CA PHE A 70 7.82 -5.59 -18.00
C PHE A 70 7.10 -4.45 -17.27
N GLY A 71 5.88 -4.68 -16.79
CA GLY A 71 5.13 -3.70 -16.00
C GLY A 71 5.82 -3.36 -14.67
N LEU A 72 6.37 -4.36 -13.98
CA LEU A 72 7.05 -4.18 -12.70
C LEU A 72 8.40 -3.47 -12.87
N THR A 73 9.20 -3.82 -13.89
CA THR A 73 10.47 -3.12 -14.17
C THR A 73 10.25 -1.70 -14.63
N LEU A 74 9.25 -1.46 -15.50
CA LEU A 74 8.92 -0.12 -15.95
C LEU A 74 8.41 0.75 -14.79
N GLY A 75 7.53 0.21 -13.95
CA GLY A 75 7.08 0.88 -12.73
C GLY A 75 8.23 1.22 -11.79
N ALA A 76 9.13 0.26 -11.52
CA ALA A 76 10.30 0.47 -10.68
C ALA A 76 11.25 1.55 -11.23
N LEU A 77 11.47 1.59 -12.54
CA LEU A 77 12.29 2.61 -13.20
C LEU A 77 11.63 4.00 -13.20
N THR A 78 10.30 4.09 -13.30
CA THR A 78 9.61 5.40 -13.29
C THR A 78 9.51 6.03 -11.91
N VAL A 79 9.54 5.23 -10.85
CA VAL A 79 9.42 5.70 -9.46
C VAL A 79 10.80 6.02 -8.86
N HIS A 80 11.88 5.50 -9.44
CA HIS A 80 13.25 5.82 -9.06
C HIS A 80 13.75 7.11 -9.71
#